data_AF-A0A1Q9E9D5-F1
#
_entry.id   AF-A0A1Q9E9D5-F1
#
_cell.length_a   1.000
_cell.length_b   1.000
_cell.length_c   1.000
_cell.angle_alpha   90.00
_cell.angle_beta   90.00
_cell.angle_gamma   90.00
#
_symmetry.space_group_name_H-M   'P 1'
#
loop_
_entity.id
_entity.type
_entity.pdbx_description
1 polymer ?
#
loop_
_entity_poly.entity_id
_entity_poly.type
_entity_poly.pdbx_seq_one_letter_code
_entity_poly.pdbx_strand_id
1 'polypeptide(L)'
;MPTILESIASGCLGGLDEKALSSLLSLPSPVTALSILNKVASSQDEVRNVSAFVSTAVRNAQPTPGKQELESALALMEQARHLDEKAIRELQGKSVQAACNALGILLQQTEGSVRNPSAYVCRNLQNDRRGPEDLPVAGVPYQTSMAPPRSAPPPPPVAQPNFAAGGMLPVGRPLIEISPGGLEALDDLLAKWRPAIDQKAWQSLMALDTLAVDILQELDQKADQIRSPSAYVQRAVGNAKAGHTPGRPRAGMQPPPPAPMGSMIPGAPPPPLPFQAGSGQGFAPAEESPEVGNLFSDQVQAWSPSAYSHATNGNQGQANLISAPNEAFFGCENVLSLLDDDAKRALDNLSEEVARKIVLQLSDQRSKVNNPSAYVMKAVRNAQHESPGASRPPMQALPDSLSQPPPPMDGDIMELEEELGMVSASLDEKALSALHELPAGSAVHIVRNLRKQEAQVTNASAWVCKAVGNMKRPPPPSTGAPEFAKRARV
;
A
#
# COMPACT_ATOMS: atom_id res chain seq x y z
N MET A 1 6.32 31.46 -1.22
CA MET A 1 5.73 30.66 -2.32
C MET A 1 4.32 30.30 -1.90
N PRO A 2 3.32 30.51 -2.76
CA PRO A 2 1.96 30.12 -2.44
C PRO A 2 1.86 28.60 -2.24
N THR A 3 0.97 28.19 -1.36
CA THR A 3 0.54 26.79 -1.25
C THR A 3 -0.26 26.38 -2.49
N ILE A 4 -0.40 25.08 -2.73
CA ILE A 4 -1.24 24.58 -3.84
C ILE A 4 -2.68 25.10 -3.69
N LEU A 5 -3.21 25.15 -2.46
CA LEU A 5 -4.55 25.72 -2.21
C LEU A 5 -4.64 27.20 -2.59
N GLU A 6 -3.63 28.01 -2.24
CA GLU A 6 -3.57 29.44 -2.58
C GLU A 6 -3.48 29.67 -4.09
N SER A 7 -2.70 28.84 -4.80
CA SER A 7 -2.59 28.89 -6.25
C SER A 7 -3.95 28.58 -6.92
N ILE A 8 -4.62 27.50 -6.49
CA ILE A 8 -5.95 27.14 -6.99
C ILE A 8 -6.97 28.25 -6.68
N ALA A 9 -6.98 28.79 -5.45
CA ALA A 9 -7.90 29.85 -5.07
C ALA A 9 -7.71 31.13 -5.92
N SER A 10 -6.45 31.48 -6.19
CA SER A 10 -6.10 32.63 -7.03
C SER A 10 -6.45 32.41 -8.50
N GLY A 11 -6.30 31.18 -9.01
CA GLY A 11 -6.62 30.82 -10.39
C GLY A 11 -8.12 30.70 -10.68
N CYS A 12 -8.90 30.19 -9.73
CA CYS A 12 -10.34 30.01 -9.92
C CYS A 12 -11.11 31.33 -9.84
N LEU A 13 -10.73 32.23 -8.94
CA LEU A 13 -11.54 33.40 -8.57
C LEU A 13 -10.76 34.69 -8.79
N GLY A 14 -10.58 35.07 -10.06
CA GLY A 14 -10.03 36.37 -10.41
C GLY A 14 -10.89 37.48 -9.80
N GLY A 15 -10.42 38.09 -8.70
CA GLY A 15 -11.13 39.15 -7.97
C GLY A 15 -11.61 38.80 -6.57
N LEU A 16 -11.17 37.69 -5.96
CA LEU A 16 -11.43 37.45 -4.54
C LEU A 16 -10.70 38.49 -3.67
N ASP A 17 -11.42 39.10 -2.72
CA ASP A 17 -10.79 40.05 -1.78
C ASP A 17 -9.88 39.33 -0.77
N GLU A 18 -8.85 40.02 -0.29
CA GLU A 18 -7.84 39.44 0.61
C GLU A 18 -8.42 38.92 1.92
N LYS A 19 -9.49 39.53 2.43
CA LYS A 19 -10.16 39.10 3.67
C LYS A 19 -10.98 37.84 3.44
N ALA A 20 -11.66 37.72 2.31
CA ALA A 20 -12.37 36.50 1.91
C ALA A 20 -11.38 35.35 1.66
N LEU A 21 -10.25 35.63 0.98
CA LEU A 21 -9.17 34.66 0.78
C LEU A 21 -8.58 34.19 2.12
N SER A 22 -8.23 35.12 3.01
CA SER A 22 -7.71 34.82 4.34
C SER A 22 -8.70 34.00 5.17
N SER A 23 -10.00 34.33 5.12
CA SER A 23 -11.06 33.56 5.79
C SER A 23 -11.18 32.14 5.24
N LEU A 24 -11.08 31.97 3.92
CA LEU A 24 -11.11 30.67 3.26
C LEU A 24 -9.90 29.79 3.65
N LEU A 25 -8.70 30.37 3.67
CA LEU A 25 -7.46 29.67 4.05
C LEU A 25 -7.39 29.35 5.54
N SER A 26 -8.12 30.10 6.39
CA SER A 26 -8.20 29.84 7.83
C SER A 26 -9.10 28.65 8.21
N LEU A 27 -9.82 28.05 7.25
CA LEU A 27 -10.67 26.90 7.51
C LEU A 27 -9.85 25.69 8.00
N PRO A 28 -10.37 24.92 8.99
CA PRO A 28 -9.66 23.75 9.52
C PRO A 28 -9.50 22.62 8.49
N SER A 29 -10.38 22.59 7.48
CA SER A 29 -10.42 21.57 6.44
C SER A 29 -10.14 22.20 5.07
N PRO A 30 -8.95 21.97 4.47
CA PRO A 30 -8.63 22.42 3.12
C PRO A 30 -9.60 21.88 2.05
N VAL A 31 -10.20 20.71 2.29
CA VAL A 31 -11.17 20.08 1.40
C VAL A 31 -12.47 20.90 1.35
N THR A 32 -12.91 21.40 2.50
CA THR A 32 -14.11 22.24 2.58
C THR A 32 -13.87 23.57 1.85
N ALA A 33 -12.66 24.13 1.95
CA ALA A 33 -12.27 25.29 1.15
C ALA A 33 -12.37 25.03 -0.36
N LEU A 34 -11.83 23.91 -0.86
CA LEU A 34 -11.97 23.52 -2.28
C LEU A 34 -13.43 23.29 -2.69
N SER A 35 -14.25 22.70 -1.82
CA SER A 35 -15.69 22.52 -2.10
C SER A 35 -16.41 23.86 -2.27
N ILE A 36 -16.09 24.85 -1.45
CA ILE A 36 -16.62 26.22 -1.58
C ILE A 36 -16.16 26.84 -2.91
N LEU A 37 -14.87 26.72 -3.25
CA LEU A 37 -14.33 27.21 -4.52
C LEU A 37 -15.03 26.58 -5.73
N ASN A 38 -15.29 25.26 -5.68
CA ASN A 38 -15.99 24.55 -6.75
C ASN A 38 -17.44 25.05 -6.93
N LYS A 39 -18.14 25.32 -5.82
CA LYS A 39 -19.49 25.91 -5.86
C LYS A 39 -19.48 27.30 -6.48
N VAL A 40 -18.49 28.12 -6.15
CA VAL A 40 -18.35 29.46 -6.75
C VAL A 40 -18.06 29.35 -8.25
N ALA A 41 -17.14 28.47 -8.65
CA ALA A 41 -16.84 28.24 -10.07
C ALA A 41 -18.07 27.77 -10.85
N SER A 42 -18.94 26.97 -10.22
CA SER A 42 -20.19 26.50 -10.83
C SER A 42 -21.29 27.56 -10.90
N SER A 43 -21.25 28.59 -10.04
CA SER A 43 -22.24 29.66 -9.93
C SER A 43 -21.70 31.03 -10.34
N GLN A 44 -20.59 31.07 -11.10
CA GLN A 44 -19.85 32.31 -11.37
C GLN A 44 -20.71 33.38 -12.06
N ASP A 45 -21.62 32.98 -12.95
CA ASP A 45 -22.50 33.90 -13.67
C ASP A 45 -23.67 34.44 -12.84
N GLU A 46 -24.05 33.73 -11.77
CA GLU A 46 -25.17 34.12 -10.90
C GLU A 46 -24.71 34.98 -9.71
N VAL A 47 -23.46 34.82 -9.27
CA VAL A 47 -22.93 35.46 -8.08
C VAL A 47 -22.35 36.84 -8.40
N ARG A 48 -23.12 37.89 -8.11
CA ARG A 48 -22.71 39.29 -8.32
C ARG A 48 -21.46 39.71 -7.53
N ASN A 49 -21.26 39.16 -6.32
CA ASN A 49 -20.10 39.43 -5.47
C ASN A 49 -19.54 38.12 -4.91
N VAL A 50 -18.49 37.63 -5.57
CA VAL A 50 -17.83 36.36 -5.25
C VAL A 50 -17.28 36.35 -3.82
N SER A 51 -16.64 37.43 -3.38
CA SER A 51 -16.00 37.47 -2.06
C SER A 51 -17.01 37.47 -0.91
N ALA A 52 -18.17 38.11 -1.10
CA ALA A 52 -19.28 38.05 -0.15
C ALA A 52 -19.90 36.64 -0.07
N PHE A 53 -20.02 35.96 -1.21
CA PHE A 53 -20.49 34.56 -1.25
C PHE A 53 -19.51 33.64 -0.51
N VAL A 54 -18.21 33.73 -0.80
CA VAL A 54 -17.18 32.93 -0.11
C VAL A 54 -17.20 33.19 1.39
N SER A 55 -17.24 34.45 1.82
CA SER A 55 -17.29 34.79 3.26
C SER A 55 -18.51 34.20 3.97
N THR A 56 -19.67 34.19 3.28
CA THR A 56 -20.91 33.59 3.80
C THR A 56 -20.81 32.06 3.84
N ALA A 57 -20.26 31.45 2.80
CA ALA A 57 -20.06 30.01 2.71
C ALA A 57 -19.07 29.50 3.77
N VAL A 58 -17.98 30.22 4.01
CA VAL A 58 -16.99 29.93 5.07
C VAL A 58 -17.65 29.96 6.45
N ARG A 59 -18.52 30.94 6.72
CA ARG A 59 -19.25 31.03 8.00
C ARG A 59 -20.22 29.86 8.21
N ASN A 60 -20.81 29.35 7.13
CA ASN A 60 -21.77 28.25 7.17
C ASN A 60 -21.10 26.87 7.01
N ALA A 61 -19.79 26.83 6.80
CA ALA A 61 -19.04 25.61 6.55
C ALA A 61 -19.05 24.71 7.80
N GLN A 62 -19.24 23.41 7.58
CA GLN A 62 -19.10 22.43 8.65
C GLN A 62 -17.61 22.14 8.92
N PRO A 63 -17.22 21.86 10.17
CA PRO A 63 -15.83 21.58 10.51
C PRO A 63 -15.32 20.26 9.92
N THR A 64 -16.21 19.29 9.71
CA THR A 64 -15.88 17.96 9.18
C THR A 64 -16.41 17.80 7.76
N PRO A 65 -15.53 17.60 6.75
CA PRO A 65 -15.95 17.49 5.36
C PRO A 65 -16.76 16.21 5.11
N GLY A 66 -17.95 16.39 4.53
CA GLY A 66 -18.81 15.29 4.09
C GLY A 66 -18.37 14.68 2.76
N LYS A 67 -19.01 13.56 2.37
CA LYS A 67 -18.73 12.88 1.09
C LYS A 67 -18.93 13.80 -0.12
N GLN A 68 -20.00 14.60 -0.12
CA GLN A 68 -20.30 15.52 -1.21
C GLN A 68 -19.27 16.66 -1.32
N GLU A 69 -18.72 17.13 -0.19
CA GLU A 69 -17.66 18.13 -0.19
C GLU A 69 -16.37 17.56 -0.77
N LEU A 70 -16.03 16.32 -0.40
CA LEU A 70 -14.90 15.60 -0.98
C LEU A 70 -15.07 15.41 -2.49
N GLU A 71 -16.23 14.96 -2.96
CA GLU A 71 -16.51 14.80 -4.40
C GLU A 71 -16.37 16.13 -5.15
N SER A 72 -16.88 17.23 -4.59
CA SER A 72 -16.73 18.58 -5.16
C SER A 72 -15.27 19.04 -5.21
N ALA A 73 -14.50 18.76 -4.15
CA ALA A 73 -13.09 19.10 -4.08
C ALA A 73 -12.26 18.30 -5.09
N LEU A 74 -12.56 17.01 -5.28
CA LEU A 74 -11.89 16.16 -6.27
C LEU A 74 -12.17 16.63 -7.70
N ALA A 75 -13.41 17.02 -8.01
CA ALA A 75 -13.75 17.58 -9.31
C ALA A 75 -12.94 18.86 -9.63
N LEU A 76 -12.78 19.74 -8.63
CA LEU A 76 -11.97 20.96 -8.80
C LEU A 76 -10.48 20.64 -9.00
N MET A 77 -9.94 19.67 -8.27
CA MET A 77 -8.54 19.23 -8.41
C MET A 77 -8.26 18.59 -9.78
N GLU A 78 -9.24 17.89 -10.34
CA GLU A 78 -9.20 17.33 -11.70
C GLU A 78 -9.20 18.46 -12.74
N GLN A 79 -10.10 19.43 -12.59
CA GLN A 79 -10.19 20.59 -13.48
C GLN A 79 -8.89 21.42 -13.47
N ALA A 80 -8.28 21.59 -12.30
CA ALA A 80 -6.98 22.24 -12.13
C ALA A 80 -5.79 21.38 -12.60
N ARG A 81 -6.03 20.14 -13.04
CA ARG A 81 -5.02 19.16 -13.49
C ARG A 81 -3.94 18.87 -12.46
N HIS A 82 -4.25 18.99 -11.17
CA HIS A 82 -3.34 18.58 -10.10
C HIS A 82 -3.44 17.08 -9.83
N LEU A 83 -4.62 16.48 -9.98
CA LEU A 83 -4.83 15.05 -9.81
C LEU A 83 -5.28 14.40 -11.11
N ASP A 84 -4.79 13.18 -11.34
CA ASP A 84 -5.26 12.33 -12.42
C ASP A 84 -6.46 11.47 -11.99
N GLU A 85 -7.16 10.92 -12.99
CA GLU A 85 -8.35 10.10 -12.78
C GLU A 85 -8.07 8.86 -11.91
N LYS A 86 -6.86 8.31 -11.98
CA LYS A 86 -6.48 7.14 -11.17
C LYS A 86 -6.40 7.50 -9.68
N ALA A 87 -5.74 8.60 -9.33
CA ALA A 87 -5.65 9.09 -7.97
C ALA A 87 -7.04 9.45 -7.41
N ILE A 88 -7.91 10.04 -8.24
CA ILE A 88 -9.30 10.34 -7.87
C ILE A 88 -10.07 9.05 -7.54
N ARG A 89 -10.00 8.02 -8.40
CA ARG A 89 -10.62 6.72 -8.13
C ARG A 89 -10.07 6.06 -6.86
N GLU A 90 -8.76 6.17 -6.61
CA GLU A 90 -8.16 5.67 -5.38
C GLU A 90 -8.68 6.40 -4.14
N LEU A 91 -8.82 7.73 -4.18
CA LEU A 91 -9.39 8.54 -3.09
C LEU A 91 -10.85 8.20 -2.82
N GLN A 92 -11.67 8.06 -3.86
CA GLN A 92 -13.09 7.70 -3.76
C GLN A 92 -13.31 6.29 -3.19
N GLY A 93 -12.33 5.39 -3.35
CA GLY A 93 -12.37 4.03 -2.80
C GLY A 93 -11.98 3.93 -1.31
N LYS A 94 -11.63 5.04 -0.66
CA LYS A 94 -11.22 5.07 0.76
C LYS A 94 -12.29 5.69 1.65
N SER A 95 -12.08 5.62 2.96
CA SER A 95 -12.91 6.37 3.91
C SER A 95 -12.74 7.87 3.65
N VAL A 96 -13.83 8.62 3.82
CA VAL A 96 -13.85 10.08 3.60
C VAL A 96 -12.76 10.76 4.43
N GLN A 97 -12.57 10.32 5.69
CA GLN A 97 -11.56 10.88 6.57
C GLN A 97 -10.13 10.68 6.05
N ALA A 98 -9.78 9.47 5.57
CA ALA A 98 -8.45 9.19 5.05
C ALA A 98 -8.17 9.96 3.75
N ALA A 99 -9.18 10.04 2.88
CA ALA A 99 -9.09 10.83 1.65
C ALA A 99 -8.90 12.33 1.95
N CYS A 100 -9.69 12.89 2.87
CA CYS A 100 -9.58 14.28 3.28
C CYS A 100 -8.23 14.60 3.94
N ASN A 101 -7.71 13.69 4.77
CA ASN A 101 -6.39 13.83 5.37
C ASN A 101 -5.28 13.85 4.30
N ALA A 102 -5.29 12.86 3.40
CA ALA A 102 -4.30 12.78 2.32
C ALA A 102 -4.33 14.01 1.40
N LEU A 103 -5.53 14.50 1.07
CA LEU A 103 -5.71 15.73 0.28
C LEU A 103 -5.22 16.96 1.05
N GLY A 104 -5.54 17.06 2.34
CA GLY A 104 -5.13 18.18 3.19
C GLY A 104 -3.61 18.33 3.27
N ILE A 105 -2.89 17.21 3.43
CA ILE A 105 -1.42 17.20 3.44
C ILE A 105 -0.86 17.70 2.12
N LEU A 106 -1.45 17.30 0.98
CA LEU A 106 -1.03 17.79 -0.34
C LEU A 106 -1.28 19.30 -0.47
N LEU A 107 -2.46 19.78 -0.11
CA LEU A 107 -2.88 21.16 -0.33
C LEU A 107 -2.07 22.18 0.48
N GLN A 108 -1.50 21.76 1.60
CA GLN A 108 -0.59 22.57 2.42
C GLN A 108 0.84 22.63 1.86
N GLN A 109 1.19 21.81 0.86
CA GLN A 109 2.50 21.89 0.23
C GLN A 109 2.61 23.16 -0.61
N THR A 110 3.82 23.72 -0.69
CA THR A 110 4.14 24.82 -1.58
C THR A 110 4.05 24.37 -3.04
N GLU A 111 3.52 25.24 -3.89
CA GLU A 111 3.45 24.99 -5.32
C GLU A 111 4.85 24.76 -5.90
N GLY A 112 5.01 23.68 -6.69
CA GLY A 112 6.29 23.26 -7.25
C GLY A 112 7.16 22.37 -6.33
N SER A 113 6.86 22.28 -5.04
CA SER A 113 7.56 21.35 -4.12
C SER A 113 7.24 19.89 -4.43
N VAL A 114 5.97 19.61 -4.75
CA VAL A 114 5.52 18.26 -5.12
C VAL A 114 5.59 18.09 -6.63
N ARG A 115 6.58 17.33 -7.10
CA ARG A 115 6.79 17.06 -8.54
C ARG A 115 5.61 16.34 -9.21
N ASN A 116 4.93 15.45 -8.49
CA ASN A 116 3.76 14.71 -8.98
C ASN A 116 2.72 14.59 -7.86
N PRO A 117 1.69 15.46 -7.85
CA PRO A 117 0.67 15.48 -6.79
C PRO A 117 -0.16 14.18 -6.71
N SER A 118 -0.54 13.58 -7.85
CA SER A 118 -1.26 12.30 -7.90
C SER A 118 -0.51 11.20 -7.17
N ALA A 119 0.78 11.01 -7.50
CA ALA A 119 1.61 9.99 -6.88
C ALA A 119 1.83 10.25 -5.38
N TYR A 120 1.92 11.52 -4.99
CA TYR A 120 2.06 11.93 -3.59
C TYR A 120 0.84 11.54 -2.76
N VAL A 121 -0.36 11.82 -3.26
CA VAL A 121 -1.62 11.46 -2.57
C VAL A 121 -1.81 9.95 -2.49
N CYS A 122 -1.58 9.21 -3.58
CA CYS A 122 -1.63 7.75 -3.57
C CYS A 122 -0.67 7.15 -2.52
N ARG A 123 0.54 7.71 -2.39
CA ARG A 123 1.51 7.27 -1.38
C ARG A 123 1.05 7.57 0.04
N ASN A 124 0.48 8.74 0.29
CA ASN A 124 -0.08 9.08 1.61
C ASN A 124 -1.24 8.14 1.99
N LEU A 125 -2.14 7.84 1.06
CA LEU A 125 -3.20 6.85 1.27
C LEU A 125 -2.66 5.45 1.58
N GLN A 126 -1.56 5.04 0.95
CA GLN A 126 -0.91 3.75 1.22
C GLN A 126 -0.26 3.73 2.60
N ASN A 127 0.30 4.85 3.06
CA ASN A 127 0.86 4.98 4.40
C ASN A 127 -0.23 4.93 5.47
N ASP A 128 -1.36 5.61 5.26
CA ASP A 128 -2.52 5.54 6.18
C ASP A 128 -3.06 4.11 6.32
N ARG A 129 -2.99 3.29 5.24
CA ARG A 129 -3.37 1.86 5.31
C ARG A 129 -2.48 1.02 6.20
N ARG A 130 -1.24 1.44 6.45
CA ARG A 130 -0.36 0.71 7.36
C ARG A 130 -0.74 0.95 8.82
N GLY A 131 -1.61 1.93 9.11
CA GLY A 131 -2.00 2.27 10.45
C GLY A 131 -0.80 2.73 11.32
N PRO A 132 -1.07 3.36 12.46
CA PRO A 132 -0.05 3.58 13.48
C PRO A 132 0.38 2.28 14.19
N GLU A 133 -0.37 1.18 14.05
CA GLU A 133 -0.12 -0.07 14.79
C GLU A 133 0.92 -1.02 14.17
N ASP A 134 1.23 -0.93 12.86
CA ASP A 134 2.28 -1.76 12.23
C ASP A 134 3.68 -1.12 12.27
N LEU A 135 3.84 0.03 12.96
CA LEU A 135 5.17 0.49 13.35
C LEU A 135 5.57 -0.27 14.62
N PRO A 136 6.72 -1.00 14.63
CA PRO A 136 7.17 -1.68 15.83
C PRO A 136 7.28 -0.64 16.94
N VAL A 137 6.46 -0.81 17.99
CA VAL A 137 6.49 0.03 19.18
C VAL A 137 7.89 -0.06 19.76
N ALA A 138 8.72 0.94 19.47
CA ALA A 138 10.02 1.11 20.09
C ALA A 138 9.80 1.51 21.55
N GLY A 139 9.58 0.52 22.43
CA GLY A 139 9.61 0.76 23.87
C GLY A 139 8.56 0.06 24.73
N VAL A 140 8.10 -1.16 24.40
CA VAL A 140 7.44 -1.98 25.42
C VAL A 140 8.48 -2.96 26.00
N PRO A 141 8.93 -2.80 27.26
CA PRO A 141 9.76 -3.80 27.90
C PRO A 141 8.94 -5.09 28.04
N TYR A 142 9.48 -6.20 27.55
CA TYR A 142 8.95 -7.52 27.81
C TYR A 142 8.79 -7.72 29.32
N GLN A 143 7.55 -7.76 29.83
CA GLN A 143 7.27 -8.46 31.07
C GLN A 143 7.32 -9.95 30.78
N THR A 144 8.50 -10.53 30.94
CA THR A 144 8.67 -11.97 31.11
C THR A 144 7.94 -12.38 32.38
N SER A 145 6.82 -13.06 32.20
CA SER A 145 6.18 -13.86 33.25
C SER A 145 7.13 -15.01 33.62
N MET A 146 7.83 -14.86 34.74
CA MET A 146 8.53 -15.93 35.45
C MET A 146 8.21 -15.79 36.94
N ALA A 147 7.77 -16.91 37.51
CA ALA A 147 7.43 -17.08 38.92
C ALA A 147 8.61 -16.72 39.87
N PRO A 148 8.34 -16.32 41.13
CA PRO A 148 9.34 -15.72 42.00
C PRO A 148 10.26 -16.78 42.65
N PRO A 149 11.59 -16.62 42.63
CA PRO A 149 12.46 -17.30 43.57
C PRO A 149 12.52 -16.57 44.91
N ARG A 150 12.73 -17.36 45.95
CA ARG A 150 12.68 -17.03 47.37
C ARG A 150 13.72 -15.97 47.78
N SER A 151 13.25 -15.11 48.69
CA SER A 151 13.95 -14.32 49.71
C SER A 151 15.48 -14.43 49.81
N ALA A 152 16.15 -13.33 49.48
CA ALA A 152 17.51 -13.01 49.93
C ALA A 152 17.47 -11.78 50.87
N PRO A 153 18.33 -11.72 51.91
CA PRO A 153 18.34 -10.65 52.90
C PRO A 153 18.94 -9.33 52.37
N PRO A 154 18.54 -8.17 52.94
CA PRO A 154 18.95 -6.85 52.45
C PRO A 154 20.44 -6.53 52.74
N PRO A 155 21.14 -5.82 51.86
CA PRO A 155 22.48 -5.32 52.12
C PRO A 155 22.49 -4.11 53.08
N PRO A 156 23.60 -3.85 53.79
CA PRO A 156 23.71 -2.76 54.76
C PRO A 156 23.72 -1.37 54.08
N PRO A 157 23.33 -0.32 54.83
CA PRO A 157 23.14 1.03 54.29
C PRO A 157 24.48 1.67 53.92
N VAL A 158 24.64 2.01 52.64
CA VAL A 158 25.72 2.88 52.16
C VAL A 158 25.31 4.32 52.40
N ALA A 159 26.17 5.06 53.08
CA ALA A 159 26.00 6.47 53.41
C ALA A 159 25.82 7.33 52.15
N GLN A 160 24.74 8.10 52.11
CA GLN A 160 24.51 9.13 51.10
C GLN A 160 25.30 10.39 51.46
N PRO A 161 26.03 11.03 50.53
CA PRO A 161 26.49 12.38 50.72
C PRO A 161 25.34 13.36 50.42
N ASN A 162 25.15 14.29 51.35
CA ASN A 162 24.29 15.46 51.21
C ASN A 162 24.55 16.21 49.90
N PHE A 163 23.52 16.36 49.07
CA PHE A 163 23.40 17.49 48.15
C PHE A 163 22.16 18.30 48.50
N ALA A 164 22.43 19.47 49.06
CA ALA A 164 21.46 20.50 49.31
C ALA A 164 21.03 21.17 48.00
N ALA A 165 19.73 21.49 47.95
CA ALA A 165 19.11 22.65 47.32
C ALA A 165 19.28 22.90 45.80
N GLY A 166 18.15 22.81 45.11
CA GLY A 166 17.74 23.76 44.07
C GLY A 166 18.16 23.45 42.64
N GLY A 167 17.20 23.17 41.77
CA GLY A 167 17.45 23.18 40.32
C GLY A 167 16.30 22.63 39.49
N MET A 168 15.65 23.52 38.75
CA MET A 168 14.60 23.26 37.77
C MET A 168 15.01 22.24 36.69
N LEU A 169 14.03 21.50 36.20
CA LEU A 169 14.14 20.59 35.05
C LEU A 169 14.54 21.36 33.78
N PRO A 170 15.56 20.92 33.01
CA PRO A 170 15.79 21.44 31.67
C PRO A 170 14.99 20.63 30.64
N VAL A 171 13.87 21.20 30.18
CA VAL A 171 13.28 20.86 28.88
C VAL A 171 14.00 21.73 27.86
N GLY A 172 15.04 21.18 27.24
CA GLY A 172 15.81 21.88 26.21
C GLY A 172 16.71 20.90 25.48
N ARG A 173 16.32 20.53 24.25
CA ARG A 173 17.25 19.94 23.28
C ARG A 173 18.38 20.97 23.10
N PRO A 174 19.65 20.66 23.36
CA PRO A 174 20.73 21.62 23.17
C PRO A 174 20.75 21.99 21.69
N LEU A 175 20.57 23.29 21.41
CA LEU A 175 20.91 23.88 20.12
C LEU A 175 22.39 23.52 19.90
N ILE A 176 22.67 22.64 18.94
CA ILE A 176 24.06 22.34 18.56
C ILE A 176 24.61 23.65 18.02
N GLU A 177 25.47 24.28 18.80
CA GLU A 177 26.19 25.48 18.43
C GLU A 177 27.10 25.10 17.25
N ILE A 178 26.62 25.39 16.03
CA ILE A 178 27.35 25.11 14.80
C ILE A 178 28.58 26.01 14.86
N SER A 179 29.74 25.41 15.16
CA SER A 179 31.01 26.13 15.12
C SER A 179 31.14 26.76 13.72
N PRO A 180 31.51 28.05 13.61
CA PRO A 180 31.52 28.78 12.34
C PRO A 180 32.43 28.15 11.26
N GLY A 181 33.37 27.27 11.65
CA GLY A 181 34.18 26.48 10.70
C GLY A 181 33.46 25.31 10.00
N GLY A 182 32.21 25.00 10.35
CA GLY A 182 31.48 23.87 9.76
C GLY A 182 31.09 24.06 8.29
N LEU A 183 30.90 25.32 7.85
CA LEU A 183 30.52 25.63 6.47
C LEU A 183 31.73 25.60 5.52
N GLU A 184 32.91 26.05 5.95
CA GLU A 184 34.12 25.96 5.14
C GLU A 184 34.54 24.50 4.90
N ALA A 185 34.43 23.66 5.94
CA ALA A 185 34.67 22.23 5.82
C ALA A 185 33.69 21.53 4.85
N LEU A 186 32.47 22.06 4.70
CA LEU A 186 31.50 21.55 3.75
C LEU A 186 31.94 21.82 2.31
N ASP A 187 32.40 23.04 2.02
CA ASP A 187 32.85 23.42 0.67
C ASP A 187 34.06 22.59 0.22
N ASP A 188 35.00 22.31 1.12
CA ASP A 188 36.16 21.45 0.84
C ASP A 188 35.75 20.00 0.54
N LEU A 189 34.85 19.42 1.34
CA LEU A 189 34.33 18.07 1.12
C LEU A 189 33.50 17.98 -0.16
N LEU A 190 32.70 19.00 -0.43
CA LEU A 190 31.91 19.13 -1.65
C LEU A 190 32.82 19.19 -2.87
N ALA A 191 33.88 20.00 -2.84
CA ALA A 191 34.85 20.10 -3.93
C ALA A 191 35.55 18.75 -4.19
N LYS A 192 35.93 18.03 -3.12
CA LYS A 192 36.59 16.71 -3.21
C LYS A 192 35.69 15.64 -3.85
N TRP A 193 34.43 15.56 -3.45
CA TRP A 193 33.53 14.47 -3.86
C TRP A 193 32.68 14.76 -5.10
N ARG A 194 32.59 16.03 -5.54
CA ARG A 194 31.84 16.45 -6.72
C ARG A 194 32.09 15.63 -8.00
N PRO A 195 33.33 15.27 -8.38
CA PRO A 195 33.54 14.48 -9.60
C PRO A 195 33.15 13.00 -9.45
N ALA A 196 33.03 12.48 -8.23
CA ALA A 196 32.75 11.07 -7.96
C ALA A 196 31.25 10.78 -7.68
N ILE A 197 30.49 11.80 -7.30
CA ILE A 197 29.06 11.71 -7.00
C ILE A 197 28.25 12.11 -8.24
N ASP A 198 27.21 11.34 -8.56
CA ASP A 198 26.30 11.66 -9.67
C ASP A 198 25.43 12.90 -9.38
N GLN A 199 24.92 13.53 -10.45
CA GLN A 199 24.14 14.77 -10.33
C GLN A 199 22.89 14.61 -9.45
N LYS A 200 22.29 13.42 -9.40
CA LYS A 200 21.04 13.16 -8.67
C LYS A 200 21.31 13.01 -7.16
N ALA A 201 22.35 12.29 -6.79
CA ALA A 201 22.85 12.15 -5.45
C ALA A 201 23.29 13.51 -4.91
N TRP A 202 23.96 14.32 -5.74
CA TRP A 202 24.34 15.69 -5.43
C TRP A 202 23.13 16.57 -5.09
N GLN A 203 22.12 16.61 -5.98
CA GLN A 203 20.89 17.36 -5.72
C GLN A 203 20.17 16.90 -4.44
N SER A 204 20.21 15.59 -4.17
CA SER A 204 19.57 15.01 -2.99
C SER A 204 20.31 15.38 -1.70
N LEU A 205 21.63 15.56 -1.77
CA LEU A 205 22.50 15.98 -0.67
C LEU A 205 22.35 17.48 -0.38
N MET A 206 22.29 18.33 -1.41
CA MET A 206 22.05 19.78 -1.26
C MET A 206 20.69 20.12 -0.65
N ALA A 207 19.73 19.18 -0.66
CA ALA A 207 18.45 19.34 0.01
C ALA A 207 18.49 19.05 1.52
N LEU A 208 19.64 18.61 2.07
CA LEU A 208 19.83 18.27 3.48
C LEU A 208 20.84 19.22 4.14
N ASP A 209 20.51 20.51 4.26
CA ASP A 209 21.33 21.60 4.84
C ASP A 209 22.54 21.16 5.70
N THR A 210 22.35 20.97 7.01
CA THR A 210 23.44 20.65 7.95
C THR A 210 23.83 19.17 7.95
N LEU A 211 22.89 18.28 7.62
CA LEU A 211 23.14 16.83 7.59
C LEU A 211 24.02 16.39 6.41
N ALA A 212 24.16 17.24 5.38
CA ALA A 212 25.05 16.99 4.27
C ALA A 212 26.51 16.87 4.71
N VAL A 213 26.92 17.68 5.70
CA VAL A 213 28.28 17.66 6.26
C VAL A 213 28.59 16.29 6.86
N ASP A 214 27.72 15.80 7.73
CA ASP A 214 27.89 14.50 8.41
C ASP A 214 27.97 13.35 7.40
N ILE A 215 27.11 13.36 6.38
CA ILE A 215 27.08 12.34 5.33
C ILE A 215 28.38 12.36 4.52
N LEU A 216 28.89 13.53 4.16
CA LEU A 216 30.13 13.67 3.40
C LEU A 216 31.37 13.31 4.22
N GLN A 217 31.40 13.67 5.51
CA GLN A 217 32.47 13.24 6.41
C GLN A 217 32.51 11.72 6.56
N GLU A 218 31.34 11.07 6.70
CA GLU A 218 31.27 9.62 6.79
C GLU A 218 31.65 8.94 5.47
N LEU A 219 31.24 9.51 4.33
CA LEU A 219 31.68 9.07 3.00
C LEU A 219 33.21 9.16 2.88
N ASP A 220 33.82 10.25 3.38
CA ASP A 220 35.27 10.45 3.34
C ASP A 220 36.02 9.41 4.18
N GLN A 221 35.54 9.15 5.39
CA GLN A 221 36.11 8.13 6.29
C GLN A 221 35.99 6.70 5.72
N LYS A 222 34.98 6.44 4.89
CA LYS A 222 34.68 5.13 4.32
C LYS A 222 35.03 5.03 2.83
N ALA A 223 35.77 5.99 2.28
CA ALA A 223 36.07 6.09 0.86
C ALA A 223 36.59 4.76 0.28
N ASP A 224 37.52 4.11 0.99
CA ASP A 224 38.16 2.86 0.54
C ASP A 224 37.24 1.62 0.62
N GLN A 225 36.15 1.70 1.38
CA GLN A 225 35.20 0.59 1.57
C GLN A 225 33.99 0.71 0.64
N ILE A 226 33.73 1.91 0.11
CA ILE A 226 32.53 2.21 -0.66
C ILE A 226 32.82 2.05 -2.15
N ARG A 227 32.28 0.98 -2.74
CA ARG A 227 32.40 0.71 -4.19
C ARG A 227 31.73 1.79 -5.07
N SER A 228 30.69 2.46 -4.56
CA SER A 228 29.93 3.47 -5.30
C SER A 228 29.51 4.63 -4.39
N PRO A 229 30.20 5.78 -4.47
CA PRO A 229 29.90 6.97 -3.65
C PRO A 229 28.46 7.48 -3.85
N SER A 230 27.97 7.56 -5.08
CA SER A 230 26.61 8.03 -5.39
C SER A 230 25.52 7.19 -4.72
N ALA A 231 25.66 5.86 -4.75
CA ALA A 231 24.69 4.95 -4.14
C ALA A 231 24.71 5.07 -2.60
N TYR A 232 25.89 5.25 -2.01
CA TYR A 232 26.04 5.51 -0.58
C TYR A 232 25.32 6.79 -0.17
N VAL A 233 25.58 7.90 -0.87
CA VAL A 233 24.97 9.21 -0.58
C VAL A 233 23.45 9.15 -0.71
N GLN A 234 22.90 8.56 -1.79
CA GLN A 234 21.45 8.45 -1.95
C GLN A 234 20.79 7.65 -0.81
N ARG A 235 21.44 6.57 -0.36
CA ARG A 235 20.96 5.77 0.78
C ARG A 235 21.05 6.54 2.10
N ALA A 236 22.16 7.23 2.34
CA ALA A 236 22.36 8.04 3.54
C ALA A 236 21.34 9.20 3.62
N VAL A 237 21.10 9.90 2.50
CA VAL A 237 20.05 10.92 2.38
C VAL A 237 18.67 10.31 2.64
N GLY A 238 18.37 9.13 2.08
CA GLY A 238 17.11 8.43 2.31
C GLY A 238 16.88 8.07 3.77
N ASN A 239 17.93 7.60 4.45
CA ASN A 239 17.91 7.29 5.89
C ASN A 239 17.70 8.55 6.73
N ALA A 240 18.43 9.64 6.42
CA ALA A 240 18.28 10.92 7.10
C ALA A 240 16.85 11.48 6.97
N LYS A 241 16.25 11.40 5.78
CA LYS A 241 14.83 11.78 5.55
C LYS A 241 13.85 10.90 6.31
N ALA A 242 14.19 9.64 6.55
CA ALA A 242 13.41 8.72 7.36
C ALA A 242 13.68 8.88 8.88
N GLY A 243 14.38 9.94 9.30
CA GLY A 243 14.73 10.19 10.71
C GLY A 243 15.81 9.26 11.27
N HIS A 244 16.47 8.46 10.43
CA HIS A 244 17.60 7.63 10.80
C HIS A 244 18.87 8.44 10.53
N THR A 245 19.31 9.21 11.53
CA THR A 245 20.55 9.97 11.39
C THR A 245 21.73 9.01 11.29
N PRO A 246 22.54 9.09 10.22
CA PRO A 246 23.75 8.30 10.12
C PRO A 246 24.74 8.72 11.21
N GLY A 247 25.31 7.75 11.91
CA GLY A 247 26.65 7.91 12.43
C GLY A 247 26.86 8.68 13.74
N ARG A 248 25.86 8.91 14.61
CA ARG A 248 26.21 9.13 16.02
C ARG A 248 26.41 7.75 16.66
N PRO A 249 27.66 7.27 16.92
CA PRO A 249 27.84 6.07 17.73
C PRO A 249 27.05 6.31 19.02
N ARG A 250 26.14 5.38 19.31
CA ARG A 250 25.31 5.41 20.51
C ARG A 250 26.27 5.37 21.69
N ALA A 251 26.59 6.54 22.25
CA ALA A 251 27.51 6.69 23.36
C ALA A 251 26.99 5.82 24.52
N GLY A 252 27.61 4.67 24.73
CA GLY A 252 27.21 3.71 25.78
C GLY A 252 27.33 2.23 25.43
N MET A 253 27.52 1.84 24.16
CA MET A 253 27.80 0.43 23.81
C MET A 253 29.27 0.27 23.41
N GLN A 254 30.12 0.16 24.43
CA GLN A 254 31.48 -0.34 24.31
C GLN A 254 31.41 -1.76 23.72
N PRO A 255 32.17 -2.08 22.65
CA PRO A 255 32.21 -3.46 22.15
C PRO A 255 32.67 -4.39 23.28
N PRO A 256 32.07 -5.59 23.41
CA PRO A 256 32.49 -6.55 24.43
C PRO A 256 33.99 -6.82 24.28
N PRO A 257 34.74 -6.90 25.39
CA PRO A 257 36.17 -7.21 25.35
C PRO A 257 36.37 -8.54 24.60
N PRO A 258 37.46 -8.68 23.82
CA PRO A 258 37.75 -9.90 23.09
C PRO A 258 37.79 -11.08 24.07
N ALA A 259 37.00 -12.11 23.76
CA ALA A 259 36.98 -13.34 24.53
C ALA A 259 38.41 -13.93 24.60
N PRO A 260 38.83 -14.44 25.78
CA PRO A 260 40.14 -15.08 25.91
C PRO A 260 40.22 -16.28 24.95
N MET A 261 41.24 -16.28 24.09
CA MET A 261 41.53 -17.36 23.15
C MET A 261 41.81 -18.67 23.92
N GLY A 262 40.78 -19.52 23.97
CA GLY A 262 40.87 -20.89 24.47
C GLY A 262 41.47 -21.80 23.41
N SER A 263 42.68 -22.28 23.70
CA SER A 263 43.20 -23.63 23.45
C SER A 263 42.79 -24.34 22.15
N MET A 264 43.76 -24.34 21.23
CA MET A 264 44.10 -25.34 20.22
C MET A 264 43.39 -26.70 20.30
N ILE A 265 42.66 -27.05 19.23
CA ILE A 265 42.36 -28.43 18.85
C ILE A 265 43.19 -28.71 17.57
N PRO A 266 44.20 -29.60 17.58
CA PRO A 266 44.92 -30.00 16.38
C PRO A 266 44.19 -31.18 15.71
N GLY A 267 43.84 -31.08 14.42
CA GLY A 267 43.49 -32.27 13.62
C GLY A 267 42.41 -32.18 12.54
N ALA A 268 42.12 -31.02 11.94
CA ALA A 268 41.21 -30.96 10.80
C ALA A 268 41.99 -30.92 9.46
N PRO A 269 41.78 -31.86 8.52
CA PRO A 269 42.39 -31.83 7.19
C PRO A 269 41.76 -30.76 6.28
N PRO A 270 42.52 -30.20 5.33
CA PRO A 270 42.06 -29.11 4.47
C PRO A 270 41.04 -29.58 3.40
N PRO A 271 40.05 -28.73 3.03
CA PRO A 271 39.12 -29.03 1.95
C PRO A 271 39.79 -28.94 0.55
N PRO A 272 39.27 -29.69 -0.44
CA PRO A 272 39.84 -29.75 -1.79
C PRO A 272 39.57 -28.47 -2.61
N LEU A 273 40.56 -28.11 -3.44
CA LEU A 273 40.52 -26.96 -4.35
C LEU A 273 39.45 -27.14 -5.45
N PRO A 274 38.80 -26.06 -5.91
CA PRO A 274 37.84 -26.11 -7.00
C PRO A 274 38.50 -26.37 -8.35
N PHE A 275 37.93 -27.33 -9.08
CA PHE A 275 38.24 -27.70 -10.45
C PHE A 275 38.10 -26.50 -11.40
N GLN A 276 39.14 -26.26 -12.19
CA GLN A 276 39.18 -25.26 -13.24
C GLN A 276 38.60 -25.89 -14.54
N ALA A 277 37.35 -25.59 -14.85
CA ALA A 277 36.69 -26.07 -16.06
C ALA A 277 36.94 -25.10 -17.24
N GLY A 278 37.82 -25.56 -18.14
CA GLY A 278 37.69 -25.55 -19.60
C GLY A 278 36.96 -24.40 -20.30
N SER A 279 37.76 -23.58 -20.98
CA SER A 279 37.43 -22.79 -22.16
C SER A 279 36.92 -23.63 -23.35
N GLY A 280 35.79 -23.26 -23.94
CA GLY A 280 35.40 -23.57 -25.33
C GLY A 280 34.81 -22.30 -25.96
N GLN A 281 35.42 -21.71 -27.01
CA GLN A 281 35.14 -22.01 -28.44
C GLN A 281 33.62 -22.16 -28.68
N GLY A 282 32.90 -21.32 -29.42
CA GLY A 282 33.26 -20.41 -30.51
C GLY A 282 32.23 -20.66 -31.60
N PHE A 283 31.32 -19.72 -31.88
CA PHE A 283 30.49 -19.72 -33.09
C PHE A 283 30.22 -18.28 -33.53
N ALA A 284 30.61 -18.03 -34.77
CA ALA A 284 30.46 -16.80 -35.53
C ALA A 284 29.07 -16.76 -36.23
N PRO A 285 28.69 -15.62 -36.86
CA PRO A 285 27.31 -15.28 -37.20
C PRO A 285 26.94 -15.64 -38.66
N ALA A 286 25.64 -15.84 -38.91
CA ALA A 286 25.01 -15.78 -40.23
C ALA A 286 23.96 -14.64 -40.13
N GLU A 287 24.11 -13.51 -40.81
CA GLU A 287 23.87 -13.22 -42.24
C GLU A 287 22.42 -13.39 -42.74
N GLU A 288 21.93 -12.25 -43.26
CA GLU A 288 20.97 -12.00 -44.34
C GLU A 288 19.47 -12.33 -44.20
N SER A 289 18.67 -11.25 -44.06
CA SER A 289 17.66 -10.69 -45.01
C SER A 289 16.68 -11.63 -45.78
N PRO A 290 15.51 -11.17 -46.31
CA PRO A 290 15.12 -9.78 -46.58
C PRO A 290 13.65 -9.39 -46.25
N GLU A 291 13.41 -8.10 -46.51
CA GLU A 291 12.15 -7.37 -46.68
C GLU A 291 11.03 -8.13 -47.41
N VAL A 292 9.80 -7.94 -46.93
CA VAL A 292 8.59 -8.08 -47.77
C VAL A 292 7.71 -6.87 -47.50
N GLY A 293 7.77 -5.91 -48.41
CA GLY A 293 6.69 -4.96 -48.65
C GLY A 293 5.64 -5.62 -49.55
N ASN A 294 4.36 -5.34 -49.26
CA ASN A 294 3.27 -5.22 -50.24
C ASN A 294 2.08 -4.59 -49.51
N LEU A 295 1.66 -3.37 -49.87
CA LEU A 295 0.72 -3.11 -50.97
C LEU A 295 -0.56 -3.92 -50.81
N PHE A 296 -1.58 -3.32 -50.17
CA PHE A 296 -2.96 -3.55 -50.57
C PHE A 296 -3.77 -2.27 -50.47
N SER A 297 -4.22 -1.85 -51.65
CA SER A 297 -5.05 -0.70 -51.95
C SER A 297 -6.49 -0.87 -51.48
N ASP A 298 -7.13 0.28 -51.31
CA ASP A 298 -8.50 0.64 -51.69
C ASP A 298 -9.53 -0.50 -51.83
N GLN A 299 -10.52 -0.51 -50.92
CA GLN A 299 -11.88 -0.66 -51.40
C GLN A 299 -12.90 0.09 -50.53
N VAL A 300 -13.45 1.10 -51.18
CA VAL A 300 -14.65 1.87 -50.86
C VAL A 300 -15.86 0.95 -50.84
N GLN A 301 -16.71 1.04 -49.80
CA GLN A 301 -18.16 0.92 -49.99
C GLN A 301 -18.92 1.70 -48.92
N ALA A 302 -19.50 2.79 -49.41
CA ALA A 302 -20.44 3.65 -48.72
C ALA A 302 -21.79 2.95 -48.52
N TRP A 303 -22.36 3.03 -47.32
CA TRP A 303 -23.80 2.88 -47.09
C TRP A 303 -24.34 4.15 -46.43
N SER A 304 -25.17 4.86 -47.19
CA SER A 304 -25.99 6.00 -46.78
C SER A 304 -27.47 5.62 -46.96
N PRO A 305 -28.41 6.35 -46.32
CA PRO A 305 -29.60 5.78 -45.69
C PRO A 305 -30.84 5.83 -46.57
N SER A 306 -31.82 4.98 -46.28
CA SER A 306 -33.18 5.10 -46.83
C SER A 306 -34.20 5.26 -45.70
N ALA A 307 -34.83 6.43 -45.70
CA ALA A 307 -36.01 6.76 -44.94
C ALA A 307 -37.23 6.06 -45.55
N TYR A 308 -38.13 5.54 -44.71
CA TYR A 308 -39.53 5.39 -45.07
C TYR A 308 -40.42 5.58 -43.83
N SER A 309 -41.62 6.01 -44.14
CA SER A 309 -42.49 6.92 -43.42
C SER A 309 -43.68 6.26 -42.73
N HIS A 310 -44.36 7.08 -41.91
CA HIS A 310 -45.80 7.12 -41.59
C HIS A 310 -46.36 6.34 -40.37
N ALA A 311 -46.72 7.17 -39.39
CA ALA A 311 -47.85 7.15 -38.45
C ALA A 311 -49.00 6.16 -38.66
N THR A 312 -49.58 5.67 -37.54
CA THR A 312 -51.00 5.89 -37.15
C THR A 312 -51.26 5.59 -35.66
N ASN A 313 -52.18 6.37 -35.10
CA ASN A 313 -52.90 6.21 -33.83
C ASN A 313 -53.79 4.95 -33.85
N GLY A 314 -54.02 4.33 -32.68
CA GLY A 314 -55.06 3.29 -32.55
C GLY A 314 -55.22 2.73 -31.14
N ASN A 315 -56.37 3.02 -30.54
CA ASN A 315 -56.77 2.83 -29.16
C ASN A 315 -57.41 1.43 -28.89
N GLN A 316 -57.43 1.05 -27.60
CA GLN A 316 -58.31 0.06 -26.93
C GLN A 316 -58.09 -1.46 -27.09
N GLY A 317 -57.96 -2.10 -25.92
CA GLY A 317 -58.15 -3.54 -25.73
C GLY A 317 -57.91 -3.99 -24.29
N GLN A 318 -58.85 -3.70 -23.38
CA GLN A 318 -58.94 -4.37 -22.08
C GLN A 318 -59.37 -5.83 -22.30
N ALA A 319 -58.54 -6.79 -21.89
CA ALA A 319 -58.90 -8.09 -21.29
C ALA A 319 -57.68 -9.03 -21.24
N ASN A 320 -57.11 -9.26 -20.06
CA ASN A 320 -56.96 -10.62 -19.51
C ASN A 320 -56.18 -10.61 -18.18
N LEU A 321 -56.89 -10.98 -17.13
CA LEU A 321 -56.38 -11.41 -15.83
C LEU A 321 -55.95 -12.87 -15.94
N ILE A 322 -54.67 -13.15 -16.23
CA ILE A 322 -54.06 -14.47 -15.97
C ILE A 322 -52.59 -14.25 -15.56
N SER A 323 -52.26 -14.66 -14.33
CA SER A 323 -50.94 -14.92 -13.75
C SER A 323 -49.77 -14.00 -14.14
N ALA A 324 -49.46 -13.03 -13.27
CA ALA A 324 -48.19 -12.30 -13.29
C ALA A 324 -47.02 -13.25 -12.93
N PRO A 325 -46.04 -13.47 -13.82
CA PRO A 325 -44.72 -13.91 -13.41
C PRO A 325 -43.97 -12.73 -12.79
N ASN A 326 -43.12 -13.01 -11.79
CA ASN A 326 -42.31 -12.05 -11.05
C ASN A 326 -41.63 -10.97 -11.93
N GLU A 327 -42.19 -9.75 -11.96
CA GLU A 327 -41.61 -8.59 -12.67
C GLU A 327 -40.36 -7.99 -12.00
N ALA A 328 -39.86 -8.59 -10.90
CA ALA A 328 -38.61 -8.18 -10.28
C ALA A 328 -37.35 -8.60 -11.07
N PHE A 329 -37.50 -9.31 -12.20
CA PHE A 329 -36.36 -9.91 -12.93
C PHE A 329 -35.86 -9.10 -14.15
N PHE A 330 -36.60 -8.07 -14.59
CA PHE A 330 -36.31 -7.35 -15.85
C PHE A 330 -35.03 -6.49 -15.84
N GLY A 331 -34.31 -6.41 -14.72
CA GLY A 331 -33.02 -5.70 -14.63
C GLY A 331 -31.78 -6.53 -15.00
N CYS A 332 -31.85 -7.86 -14.96
CA CYS A 332 -30.66 -8.72 -15.04
C CYS A 332 -30.28 -9.13 -16.47
N GLU A 333 -31.23 -9.13 -17.42
CA GLU A 333 -30.98 -9.61 -18.79
C GLU A 333 -29.94 -8.77 -19.53
N ASN A 334 -29.80 -7.48 -19.20
CA ASN A 334 -28.80 -6.60 -19.80
C ASN A 334 -27.36 -6.85 -19.30
N VAL A 335 -27.17 -7.64 -18.24
CA VAL A 335 -25.82 -7.91 -17.71
C VAL A 335 -25.20 -9.13 -18.39
N LEU A 336 -26.00 -10.13 -18.74
CA LEU A 336 -25.52 -11.35 -19.40
C LEU A 336 -25.01 -11.09 -20.83
N SER A 337 -25.55 -10.08 -21.51
CA SER A 337 -25.07 -9.67 -22.85
C SER A 337 -23.68 -9.04 -22.83
N LEU A 338 -23.23 -8.54 -21.67
CA LEU A 338 -21.89 -7.97 -21.49
C LEU A 338 -20.82 -9.01 -21.14
N LEU A 339 -21.22 -10.26 -20.90
CA LEU A 339 -20.30 -11.36 -20.61
C LEU A 339 -19.85 -12.04 -21.90
N ASP A 340 -18.55 -12.35 -21.97
CA ASP A 340 -17.97 -13.29 -22.93
C ASP A 340 -18.49 -14.73 -22.72
N ASP A 341 -18.29 -15.57 -23.73
CA ASP A 341 -18.83 -16.93 -23.75
C ASP A 341 -18.18 -17.83 -22.68
N ASP A 342 -16.93 -17.56 -22.32
CA ASP A 342 -16.22 -18.28 -21.26
C ASP A 342 -16.82 -17.99 -19.88
N ALA A 343 -17.14 -16.72 -19.55
CA ALA A 343 -17.80 -16.39 -18.28
C ALA A 343 -19.23 -16.95 -18.22
N LYS A 344 -19.95 -16.98 -19.34
CA LYS A 344 -21.29 -17.63 -19.42
C LYS A 344 -21.20 -19.13 -19.15
N ARG A 345 -20.29 -19.83 -19.85
CA ARG A 345 -20.03 -21.26 -19.59
C ARG A 345 -19.62 -21.54 -18.15
N ALA A 346 -18.84 -20.65 -17.54
CA ALA A 346 -18.45 -20.78 -16.14
C ALA A 346 -19.63 -20.65 -15.17
N LEU A 347 -20.61 -19.77 -15.46
CA LEU A 347 -21.84 -19.64 -14.69
C LEU A 347 -22.77 -20.85 -14.86
N ASP A 348 -22.87 -21.42 -16.07
CA ASP A 348 -23.69 -22.61 -16.34
C ASP A 348 -23.21 -23.87 -15.60
N ASN A 349 -21.94 -23.93 -15.19
CA ASN A 349 -21.37 -25.03 -14.42
C ASN A 349 -21.62 -24.93 -12.90
N LEU A 350 -22.24 -23.84 -12.42
CA LEU A 350 -22.56 -23.65 -11.00
C LEU A 350 -24.01 -24.00 -10.70
N SER A 351 -24.33 -24.15 -9.41
CA SER A 351 -25.73 -24.20 -8.99
C SER A 351 -26.43 -22.87 -9.30
N GLU A 352 -27.70 -22.96 -9.69
CA GLU A 352 -28.48 -21.80 -10.11
C GLU A 352 -28.52 -20.70 -9.04
N GLU A 353 -28.57 -21.07 -7.76
CA GLU A 353 -28.55 -20.13 -6.64
C GLU A 353 -27.25 -19.33 -6.56
N VAL A 354 -26.11 -20.00 -6.75
CA VAL A 354 -24.79 -19.37 -6.70
C VAL A 354 -24.58 -18.49 -7.94
N ALA A 355 -24.94 -18.98 -9.12
CA ALA A 355 -24.87 -18.21 -10.36
C ALA A 355 -25.72 -16.92 -10.26
N ARG A 356 -26.97 -17.02 -9.77
CA ARG A 356 -27.84 -15.87 -9.52
C ARG A 356 -27.22 -14.86 -8.55
N LYS A 357 -26.62 -15.34 -7.45
CA LYS A 357 -25.95 -14.46 -6.47
C LYS A 357 -24.78 -13.70 -7.10
N ILE A 358 -23.98 -14.35 -7.93
CA ILE A 358 -22.84 -13.71 -8.62
C ILE A 358 -23.34 -12.65 -9.61
N VAL A 359 -24.38 -12.95 -10.40
CA VAL A 359 -24.96 -12.00 -11.36
C VAL A 359 -25.59 -10.79 -10.65
N LEU A 360 -26.27 -11.00 -9.52
CA LEU A 360 -26.86 -9.93 -8.71
C LEU A 360 -25.76 -9.01 -8.11
N GLN A 361 -24.66 -9.60 -7.62
CA GLN A 361 -23.53 -8.81 -7.14
C GLN A 361 -22.87 -8.00 -8.26
N LEU A 362 -22.79 -8.56 -9.47
CA LEU A 362 -22.27 -7.85 -10.63
C LEU A 362 -23.20 -6.68 -11.02
N SER A 363 -24.52 -6.86 -10.98
CA SER A 363 -25.46 -5.76 -11.26
C SER A 363 -25.33 -4.61 -10.28
N ASP A 364 -25.16 -4.91 -8.98
CA ASP A 364 -24.96 -3.89 -7.94
C ASP A 364 -23.63 -3.15 -8.10
N GLN A 365 -22.61 -3.82 -8.66
CA GLN A 365 -21.27 -3.26 -8.86
C GLN A 365 -21.00 -2.83 -10.30
N ARG A 366 -22.03 -2.76 -11.17
CA ARG A 366 -21.85 -2.51 -12.60
C ARG A 366 -21.08 -1.23 -12.91
N SER A 367 -21.27 -0.17 -12.12
CA SER A 367 -20.55 1.11 -12.27
C SER A 367 -19.09 1.07 -11.79
N LYS A 368 -18.72 0.05 -11.01
CA LYS A 368 -17.37 -0.12 -10.42
C LYS A 368 -16.53 -1.15 -11.17
N VAL A 369 -17.17 -2.08 -11.87
CA VAL A 369 -16.50 -3.19 -12.55
C VAL A 369 -16.28 -2.84 -14.03
N ASN A 370 -15.02 -2.55 -14.38
CA ASN A 370 -14.66 -2.23 -15.77
C ASN A 370 -14.70 -3.44 -16.72
N ASN A 371 -14.51 -4.65 -16.19
CA ASN A 371 -14.55 -5.89 -16.98
C ASN A 371 -15.47 -6.91 -16.27
N PRO A 372 -16.74 -7.02 -16.69
CA PRO A 372 -17.72 -7.89 -16.04
C PRO A 372 -17.36 -9.37 -16.16
N SER A 373 -16.81 -9.84 -17.29
CA SER A 373 -16.36 -11.22 -17.47
C SER A 373 -15.26 -11.63 -16.50
N ALA A 374 -14.24 -10.78 -16.31
CA ALA A 374 -13.16 -11.06 -15.38
C ALA A 374 -13.66 -11.13 -13.92
N TYR A 375 -14.63 -10.28 -13.57
CA TYR A 375 -15.27 -10.31 -12.26
C TYR A 375 -16.02 -11.64 -12.04
N VAL A 376 -16.84 -12.05 -13.00
CA VAL A 376 -17.59 -13.32 -12.95
C VAL A 376 -16.64 -14.49 -12.80
N MET A 377 -15.61 -14.60 -13.66
CA MET A 377 -14.65 -15.71 -13.61
C MET A 377 -13.94 -15.81 -12.25
N LYS A 378 -13.62 -14.67 -11.61
CA LYS A 378 -13.05 -14.64 -10.26
C LYS A 378 -14.06 -15.06 -9.21
N ALA A 379 -15.30 -14.59 -9.29
CA ALA A 379 -16.37 -14.94 -8.36
C ALA A 379 -16.74 -16.43 -8.45
N VAL A 380 -16.77 -17.00 -9.66
CA VAL A 380 -16.97 -18.44 -9.88
C VAL A 380 -15.85 -19.25 -9.22
N ARG A 381 -14.59 -18.87 -9.42
CA ARG A 381 -13.45 -19.56 -8.78
C ARG A 381 -13.54 -19.49 -7.26
N ASN A 382 -13.93 -18.35 -6.70
CA ASN A 382 -14.13 -18.21 -5.26
C ASN A 382 -15.27 -19.09 -4.76
N ALA A 383 -16.41 -19.12 -5.46
CA ALA A 383 -17.55 -19.95 -5.09
C ALA A 383 -17.24 -21.45 -5.15
N GLN A 384 -16.42 -21.89 -6.11
CA GLN A 384 -15.91 -23.26 -6.18
C GLN A 384 -15.00 -23.59 -4.98
N HIS A 385 -14.19 -22.63 -4.53
CA HIS A 385 -13.36 -22.79 -3.33
C HIS A 385 -14.14 -22.71 -2.02
N GLU A 386 -15.27 -21.98 -1.98
CA GLU A 386 -16.16 -21.84 -0.83
C GLU A 386 -17.21 -22.96 -0.73
N SER A 387 -17.30 -23.83 -1.74
CA SER A 387 -18.04 -25.10 -1.68
C SER A 387 -17.16 -26.34 -1.41
N PRO A 388 -16.27 -26.38 -0.40
CA PRO A 388 -15.67 -27.63 0.04
C PRO A 388 -16.63 -28.31 1.02
N GLY A 389 -17.69 -28.92 0.50
CA GLY A 389 -18.56 -29.72 1.36
C GLY A 389 -19.99 -29.81 0.87
N ALA A 390 -20.23 -30.72 -0.06
CA ALA A 390 -21.49 -31.44 -0.06
C ALA A 390 -21.75 -31.97 1.36
N SER A 391 -22.79 -31.46 1.99
CA SER A 391 -23.65 -32.12 2.96
C SER A 391 -22.98 -33.18 3.86
N ARG A 392 -22.36 -32.73 4.96
CA ARG A 392 -22.32 -33.57 6.16
C ARG A 392 -23.75 -33.56 6.73
N PRO A 393 -24.45 -34.70 6.82
CA PRO A 393 -25.83 -34.74 7.29
C PRO A 393 -25.93 -34.17 8.71
N PRO A 394 -27.07 -33.60 9.11
CA PRO A 394 -27.28 -33.04 10.44
C PRO A 394 -27.24 -34.18 11.46
N MET A 395 -26.05 -34.47 12.00
CA MET A 395 -25.96 -35.30 13.20
C MET A 395 -26.50 -34.48 14.35
N GLN A 396 -27.52 -35.07 14.96
CA GLN A 396 -28.19 -34.65 16.18
C GLN A 396 -27.18 -34.20 17.24
N ALA A 397 -27.56 -33.12 17.93
CA ALA A 397 -26.84 -32.54 19.05
C ALA A 397 -26.53 -33.60 20.12
N LEU A 398 -25.24 -33.86 20.33
CA LEU A 398 -24.72 -34.56 21.49
C LEU A 398 -23.98 -33.54 22.39
N PRO A 399 -24.04 -33.72 23.71
CA PRO A 399 -23.67 -32.70 24.67
C PRO A 399 -22.16 -32.42 24.74
N ASP A 400 -21.93 -31.13 24.87
CA ASP A 400 -20.72 -30.35 25.14
C ASP A 400 -19.77 -30.95 26.19
N SER A 401 -18.85 -31.84 25.78
CA SER A 401 -17.75 -32.29 26.64
C SER A 401 -16.52 -32.70 25.82
N LEU A 402 -15.42 -31.98 26.08
CA LEU A 402 -14.02 -32.28 25.70
C LEU A 402 -13.61 -31.98 24.24
N SER A 403 -13.52 -30.68 23.91
CA SER A 403 -12.74 -30.20 22.75
C SER A 403 -11.23 -30.26 23.02
N GLN A 404 -10.66 -31.45 22.89
CA GLN A 404 -9.25 -31.59 22.56
C GLN A 404 -9.18 -31.91 21.06
N PRO A 405 -8.50 -31.11 20.23
CA PRO A 405 -8.40 -31.39 18.80
C PRO A 405 -7.84 -32.82 18.63
N PRO A 406 -8.38 -33.61 17.69
CA PRO A 406 -7.87 -34.95 17.43
C PRO A 406 -6.36 -34.86 17.18
N PRO A 407 -5.55 -35.76 17.75
CA PRO A 407 -4.11 -35.76 17.52
C PRO A 407 -3.87 -35.80 16.01
N PRO A 408 -2.93 -34.99 15.48
CA PRO A 408 -2.58 -35.01 14.07
C PRO A 408 -2.22 -36.45 13.68
N MET A 409 -2.85 -36.96 12.63
CA MET A 409 -2.52 -38.28 12.09
C MET A 409 -1.06 -38.24 11.63
N ASP A 410 -0.24 -39.19 12.09
CA ASP A 410 1.20 -39.26 11.78
C ASP A 410 1.52 -39.23 10.27
N GLY A 411 0.55 -39.54 9.40
CA GLY A 411 0.69 -39.49 7.95
C GLY A 411 1.03 -38.10 7.38
N ASP A 412 0.54 -37.02 7.98
CA ASP A 412 0.80 -35.66 7.46
C ASP A 412 2.25 -35.21 7.69
N ILE A 413 2.90 -35.77 8.72
CA ILE A 413 4.31 -35.47 9.02
C ILE A 413 5.22 -36.19 8.03
N MET A 414 4.91 -37.45 7.72
CA MET A 414 5.69 -38.25 6.79
C MET A 414 5.63 -37.70 5.35
N GLU A 415 4.44 -37.24 4.92
CA GLU A 415 4.27 -36.57 3.61
C GLU A 415 5.04 -35.24 3.54
N LEU A 416 5.09 -34.49 4.65
CA LEU A 416 5.87 -33.25 4.71
C LEU A 416 7.37 -33.51 4.55
N GLU A 417 7.93 -34.53 5.21
CA GLU A 417 9.35 -34.86 5.13
C GLU A 417 9.75 -35.31 3.71
N GLU A 418 8.92 -36.10 3.03
CA GLU A 418 9.17 -36.50 1.64
C GLU A 418 9.16 -35.30 0.68
N GLU A 419 8.18 -34.41 0.81
CA GLU A 419 8.08 -33.20 -0.02
C GLU A 419 9.20 -32.20 0.31
N LEU A 420 9.59 -32.06 1.58
CA LEU A 420 10.73 -31.21 1.98
C LEU A 420 12.04 -31.75 1.42
N GLY A 421 12.22 -33.07 1.38
CA GLY A 421 13.44 -33.70 0.85
C GLY A 421 13.77 -33.25 -0.57
N MET A 422 12.75 -33.00 -1.40
CA MET A 422 12.93 -32.58 -2.79
C MET A 422 13.21 -31.08 -2.96
N VAL A 423 12.80 -30.22 -2.01
CA VAL A 423 12.90 -28.76 -2.14
C VAL A 423 13.92 -28.16 -1.16
N SER A 424 14.35 -28.91 -0.14
CA SER A 424 15.26 -28.44 0.91
C SER A 424 16.61 -27.94 0.38
N ALA A 425 17.10 -28.49 -0.74
CA ALA A 425 18.35 -28.06 -1.36
C ALA A 425 18.31 -26.61 -1.88
N SER A 426 17.12 -26.05 -2.15
CA SER A 426 16.94 -24.68 -2.63
C SER A 426 16.47 -23.69 -1.56
N LEU A 427 16.17 -24.17 -0.35
CA LEU A 427 15.68 -23.37 0.77
C LEU A 427 16.80 -23.07 1.77
N ASP A 428 16.81 -21.84 2.28
CA ASP A 428 17.70 -21.45 3.37
C ASP A 428 17.18 -21.94 4.73
N GLU A 429 18.06 -21.97 5.73
CA GLU A 429 17.76 -22.43 7.09
C GLU A 429 16.62 -21.64 7.75
N LYS A 430 16.46 -20.36 7.36
CA LYS A 430 15.40 -19.49 7.89
C LYS A 430 14.04 -19.86 7.33
N ALA A 431 13.94 -20.16 6.04
CA ALA A 431 12.72 -20.63 5.40
C ALA A 431 12.30 -22.01 5.93
N LEU A 432 13.26 -22.91 6.15
CA LEU A 432 13.02 -24.21 6.77
C LEU A 432 12.50 -24.06 8.21
N SER A 433 13.17 -23.24 9.02
CA SER A 433 12.72 -22.95 10.40
C SER A 433 11.30 -22.36 10.41
N ALA A 434 10.99 -21.44 9.49
CA ALA A 434 9.66 -20.85 9.37
C ALA A 434 8.58 -21.87 8.96
N LEU A 435 8.91 -22.87 8.14
CA LEU A 435 8.00 -23.96 7.77
C LEU A 435 7.72 -24.89 8.95
N HIS A 436 8.74 -25.24 9.76
CA HIS A 436 8.56 -26.10 10.94
C HIS A 436 7.70 -25.45 12.05
N GLU A 437 7.58 -24.13 12.06
CA GLU A 437 6.70 -23.40 12.98
C GLU A 437 5.21 -23.46 12.59
N LEU A 438 4.87 -23.99 11.40
CA LEU A 438 3.49 -24.14 10.95
C LEU A 438 2.95 -25.57 11.18
N PRO A 439 1.61 -25.74 11.28
CA PRO A 439 1.00 -27.06 11.20
C PRO A 439 1.39 -27.78 9.90
N ALA A 440 1.62 -29.09 9.98
CA ALA A 440 2.15 -29.89 8.86
C ALA A 440 1.34 -29.72 7.56
N GLY A 441 0.00 -29.77 7.63
CA GLY A 441 -0.85 -29.57 6.44
C GLY A 441 -0.69 -28.20 5.76
N SER A 442 -0.44 -27.14 6.53
CA SER A 442 -0.17 -25.80 5.97
C SER A 442 1.22 -25.74 5.32
N ALA A 443 2.22 -26.35 5.95
CA ALA A 443 3.58 -26.44 5.40
C ALA A 443 3.58 -27.22 4.08
N VAL A 444 2.93 -28.38 4.02
CA VAL A 444 2.76 -29.19 2.79
C VAL A 444 2.11 -28.37 1.68
N HIS A 445 1.06 -27.59 2.00
CA HIS A 445 0.39 -26.74 1.02
C HIS A 445 1.32 -25.65 0.44
N ILE A 446 2.15 -25.02 1.28
CA ILE A 446 3.12 -24.01 0.85
C ILE A 446 4.17 -24.64 -0.08
N VAL A 447 4.72 -25.80 0.29
CA VAL A 447 5.74 -26.50 -0.51
C VAL A 447 5.18 -26.95 -1.86
N ARG A 448 3.96 -27.48 -1.90
CA ARG A 448 3.28 -27.84 -3.16
C ARG A 448 3.03 -26.65 -4.07
N ASN A 449 2.65 -25.51 -3.50
CA ASN A 449 2.45 -24.28 -4.27
C ASN A 449 3.77 -23.72 -4.81
N LEU A 450 4.85 -23.81 -4.04
CA LEU A 450 6.18 -23.44 -4.51
C LEU A 450 6.60 -24.30 -5.72
N ARG A 451 6.41 -25.62 -5.67
CA ARG A 451 6.72 -26.51 -6.80
C ARG A 451 5.94 -26.17 -8.07
N LYS A 452 4.65 -25.85 -7.93
CA LYS A 452 3.82 -25.40 -9.07
C LYS A 452 4.33 -24.09 -9.69
N GLN A 453 5.04 -23.26 -8.91
CA GLN A 453 5.51 -21.93 -9.33
C GLN A 453 7.04 -21.85 -9.47
N GLU A 454 7.77 -22.96 -9.37
CA GLU A 454 9.24 -22.97 -9.26
C GLU A 454 9.91 -22.24 -10.43
N ALA A 455 9.40 -22.42 -11.65
CA ALA A 455 9.91 -21.73 -12.84
C ALA A 455 9.71 -20.19 -12.83
N GLN A 456 8.78 -19.68 -12.02
CA GLN A 456 8.48 -18.25 -11.89
C GLN A 456 9.14 -17.61 -10.67
N VAL A 457 9.54 -18.40 -9.68
CA VAL A 457 10.06 -17.91 -8.40
C VAL A 457 11.58 -17.87 -8.46
N THR A 458 12.13 -16.65 -8.55
CA THR A 458 13.59 -16.42 -8.59
C THR A 458 14.30 -16.71 -7.27
N ASN A 459 13.61 -16.62 -6.13
CA ASN A 459 14.14 -16.94 -4.81
C ASN A 459 13.11 -17.70 -3.99
N ALA A 460 13.29 -19.02 -3.91
CA ALA A 460 12.39 -19.94 -3.22
C ALA A 460 12.27 -19.62 -1.72
N SER A 461 13.39 -19.39 -1.03
CA SER A 461 13.41 -19.08 0.41
C SER A 461 12.61 -17.83 0.76
N ALA A 462 12.80 -16.75 0.00
CA ALA A 462 12.08 -15.49 0.23
C ALA A 462 10.57 -15.66 -0.02
N TRP A 463 10.19 -16.45 -1.03
CA TRP A 463 8.81 -16.75 -1.32
C TRP A 463 8.16 -17.57 -0.18
N VAL A 464 8.86 -18.60 0.33
CA VAL A 464 8.39 -19.41 1.46
C VAL A 464 8.22 -18.58 2.72
N CYS A 465 9.20 -17.77 3.11
CA CYS A 465 9.07 -16.90 4.28
C CYS A 465 7.86 -15.95 4.17
N LYS A 466 7.59 -15.43 2.97
CA LYS A 466 6.42 -14.58 2.72
C LYS A 466 5.11 -15.37 2.80
N ALA A 467 5.06 -16.57 2.25
CA ALA A 467 3.88 -17.45 2.31
C ALA A 467 3.56 -17.86 3.75
N VAL A 468 4.59 -18.22 4.53
CA VAL A 468 4.46 -18.50 5.97
C VAL A 468 3.95 -17.27 6.72
N GLY A 469 4.51 -16.09 6.44
CA GLY A 469 4.04 -14.83 7.04
C GLY A 469 2.58 -14.52 6.74
N ASN A 470 2.11 -14.81 5.52
CA ASN A 470 0.70 -14.65 5.15
C ASN A 470 -0.22 -15.65 5.87
N MET A 471 0.22 -16.90 6.09
CA MET A 471 -0.54 -17.91 6.82
C MET A 471 -0.64 -17.61 8.32
N LYS A 472 0.43 -17.09 8.92
CA LYS A 472 0.43 -16.67 10.33
C LYS A 472 -0.36 -15.40 10.57
N ARG A 473 -0.60 -14.61 9.52
CA ARG A 473 -1.40 -13.40 9.64
C ARG A 473 -2.84 -13.84 9.95
N PRO A 474 -3.44 -13.39 11.07
CA PRO A 474 -4.85 -13.65 11.32
C PRO A 474 -5.65 -13.15 10.11
N PRO A 475 -6.70 -13.88 9.68
CA PRO A 475 -7.56 -13.39 8.64
C PRO A 475 -8.00 -11.98 9.03
N PRO A 476 -7.96 -11.00 8.11
CA PRO A 476 -8.41 -9.66 8.43
C PRO A 476 -9.81 -9.80 9.06
N PRO A 477 -10.09 -9.11 10.18
CA PRO A 477 -11.38 -9.21 10.83
C PRO A 477 -12.41 -9.02 9.74
N SER A 478 -13.21 -10.05 9.50
CA SER A 478 -14.27 -10.02 8.49
C SER A 478 -15.06 -8.77 8.82
N THR A 479 -14.89 -7.72 8.02
CA THR A 479 -15.63 -6.47 8.17
C THR A 479 -17.07 -6.91 7.97
N GLY A 480 -17.74 -7.17 9.11
CA GLY A 480 -19.09 -7.64 9.14
C GLY A 480 -19.87 -6.74 8.21
N ALA A 481 -20.54 -7.35 7.24
CA ALA A 481 -21.53 -6.65 6.45
C ALA A 481 -22.36 -5.82 7.45
N PRO A 482 -22.54 -4.50 7.23
CA PRO A 482 -23.24 -3.66 8.18
C PRO A 482 -24.58 -4.30 8.46
N GLU A 483 -24.74 -4.77 9.70
CA GLU A 483 -25.99 -5.31 10.20
C GLU A 483 -26.98 -4.15 10.15
N PHE A 484 -27.78 -4.10 9.08
CA PHE A 484 -28.84 -3.12 8.92
C PHE A 484 -29.87 -3.40 10.01
N ALA A 485 -29.66 -2.77 11.17
CA ALA A 485 -30.62 -2.70 12.25
C ALA A 485 -31.91 -2.11 11.68
N LYS A 486 -32.90 -2.98 11.47
CA LYS A 486 -34.27 -2.61 11.13
C LYS A 486 -34.82 -1.75 12.27
N ARG A 487 -34.73 -0.43 12.13
CA ARG A 487 -35.53 0.50 12.93
C ARG A 487 -36.98 0.33 12.52
N ALA A 488 -37.73 -0.40 13.35
CA ALA A 488 -39.18 -0.37 13.35
C ALA A 488 -39.62 1.09 13.56
N ARG A 489 -40.36 1.63 12.59
CA ARG A 489 -41.17 2.82 12.80
C ARG A 489 -42.41 2.39 13.58
N VAL A 490 -42.58 2.97 14.76
CA VAL A 490 -43.88 3.11 15.45
C VAL A 490 -44.50 4.41 14.99
#